data_AF-A0A0R2L704-F1
#
_entry.id   AF-A0A0R2L704-F1
#
_cell.length_a   1.000
_cell.length_b   1.000
_cell.length_c   1.000
_cell.angle_alpha   90.00
_cell.angle_beta   90.00
_cell.angle_gamma   90.00
#
_symmetry.space_group_name_H-M   'P 1'
#
loop_
_entity.id
_entity.type
_entity.pdbx_description
1 polymer ?
#
loop_
_entity_poly.entity_id
_entity_poly.type
_entity_poly.pdbx_seq_one_letter_code
_entity_poly.pdbx_strand_id
1 'polypeptide(L)' 'MQNQNNEISGSLLSQEELQMFCDYFSIPPHVLLNDQAALDYAVQTRTSMHALVTGYCEMADLNKEICHEFLSCERDLSSF' A
#
# COMPACT_ATOMS: atom_id res chain seq x y z
N MET A 1 6.25 -0.31 36.38
CA MET A 1 5.44 0.03 35.19
C MET A 1 6.04 -0.75 34.03
N GLN A 2 5.34 -1.78 33.57
CA GLN A 2 5.86 -2.69 32.54
C GLN A 2 5.62 -2.05 31.16
N ASN A 3 6.71 -1.75 30.44
CA ASN A 3 6.67 -1.46 29.01
C ASN A 3 6.44 -2.79 28.28
N GLN A 4 5.20 -3.05 27.87
CA GLN A 4 4.89 -4.09 26.91
C GLN A 4 5.28 -3.58 25.51
N ASN A 5 6.56 -3.68 25.18
CA ASN A 5 6.97 -3.75 23.79
C ASN A 5 6.48 -5.10 23.28
N ASN A 6 5.27 -5.09 22.70
CA ASN A 6 4.65 -6.24 22.08
C ASN A 6 5.46 -6.59 20.83
N GLU A 7 6.54 -7.34 21.03
CA GLU A 7 7.20 -8.09 19.98
C GLU A 7 6.14 -8.98 19.33
N ILE A 8 5.70 -8.62 18.12
CA ILE A 8 4.98 -9.54 17.23
C ILE A 8 6.04 -10.52 16.69
N SER A 9 6.57 -11.33 17.60
CA SER A 9 7.41 -12.48 17.28
C SER A 9 6.50 -13.56 16.71
N GLY A 10 6.20 -13.49 15.41
CA GLY A 10 5.45 -14.51 14.68
C GLY A 10 4.76 -14.09 13.38
N SER A 11 4.69 -12.79 13.05
CA SER A 11 4.09 -12.34 11.78
C SER A 11 5.12 -12.38 10.64
N LEU A 12 4.76 -13.03 9.52
CA LEU A 12 5.57 -13.08 8.29
C LEU A 12 5.70 -11.71 7.60
N LEU A 13 4.84 -10.75 7.96
CA LEU A 13 4.81 -9.39 7.45
C LEU A 13 4.93 -8.39 8.61
N SER A 14 5.61 -7.27 8.40
CA SER A 14 5.54 -6.13 9.32
C SER A 14 4.14 -5.51 9.33
N GLN A 15 3.83 -4.69 10.34
CA GLN A 15 2.56 -3.95 10.38
C GLN A 15 2.38 -3.02 9.16
N GLU A 16 3.48 -2.43 8.70
CA GLU A 16 3.49 -1.54 7.53
C GLU A 16 3.26 -2.32 6.24
N GLU A 17 3.89 -3.49 6.10
CA GLU A 17 3.67 -4.39 4.96
C GLU A 17 2.24 -4.91 4.94
N LEU A 18 1.71 -5.33 6.09
CA LEU A 18 0.32 -5.76 6.22
C LEU A 18 -0.65 -4.66 5.75
N GLN A 19 -0.46 -3.43 6.24
CA GLN A 19 -1.30 -2.30 5.84
C GLN A 19 -1.16 -2.00 4.34
N MET A 20 0.07 -1.99 3.81
CA MET A 20 0.35 -1.76 2.40
C MET A 20 -0.37 -2.76 1.49
N PHE A 21 -0.32 -4.05 1.83
CA PHE A 21 -1.02 -5.09 1.08
C PHE A 21 -2.54 -4.96 1.20
N CYS A 22 -3.04 -4.67 2.40
CA CYS A 22 -4.47 -4.43 2.64
C CYS A 22 -5.00 -3.24 1.82
N ASP A 23 -4.27 -2.14 1.78
CA ASP A 23 -4.64 -0.95 1.02
C ASP A 23 -4.62 -1.23 -0.49
N TYR A 24 -3.55 -1.88 -0.98
CA TYR A 24 -3.39 -2.19 -2.40
C TYR A 24 -4.50 -3.11 -2.93
N PHE A 25 -4.86 -4.15 -2.19
CA PHE A 25 -5.92 -5.09 -2.59
C PHE A 25 -7.31 -4.67 -2.11
N SER A 26 -7.44 -3.56 -1.36
CA SER A 26 -8.68 -3.11 -0.75
C SER A 26 -9.37 -4.19 0.09
N ILE A 27 -8.57 -4.91 0.89
CA ILE A 27 -9.03 -5.98 1.79
C ILE A 27 -8.71 -5.65 3.24
N PRO A 28 -9.55 -6.09 4.20
CA PRO A 28 -9.25 -5.91 5.61
C PRO A 28 -8.15 -6.88 6.08
N PRO A 29 -7.38 -6.54 7.14
CA PRO A 29 -6.27 -7.38 7.63
C PRO A 29 -6.63 -8.82 7.95
N HIS A 30 -7.83 -9.07 8.47
CA HIS A 30 -8.27 -10.43 8.79
C HIS A 30 -8.47 -11.31 7.56
N VAL A 31 -8.75 -10.75 6.38
CA VAL A 31 -8.85 -11.52 5.14
C VAL A 31 -7.47 -12.00 4.71
N LEU A 32 -6.46 -11.14 4.83
CA LEU A 32 -5.08 -11.47 4.48
C LEU A 32 -4.45 -12.45 5.48
N LEU A 33 -4.71 -12.28 6.78
CA LEU A 33 -4.09 -13.08 7.84
C LEU A 33 -4.75 -14.47 8.04
N ASN A 34 -6.03 -14.61 7.69
CA ASN A 34 -6.76 -15.87 7.89
C ASN A 34 -6.79 -16.76 6.63
N ASP A 35 -6.32 -16.27 5.49
CA ASP A 35 -6.17 -17.05 4.26
C ASP A 35 -4.69 -17.33 4.00
N GLN A 36 -4.30 -18.60 4.14
CA GLN A 36 -2.91 -19.01 3.96
C GLN A 36 -2.38 -18.72 2.55
N ALA A 37 -3.20 -18.90 1.52
CA ALA A 37 -2.77 -18.67 0.14
C ALA A 37 -2.56 -17.17 -0.12
N ALA A 38 -3.41 -16.31 0.46
CA ALA A 38 -3.24 -14.86 0.38
C ALA A 38 -1.97 -14.41 1.13
N LEU A 39 -1.73 -14.95 2.32
CA LEU A 39 -0.54 -14.63 3.12
C LEU A 39 0.75 -15.08 2.41
N ASP A 40 0.78 -16.30 1.87
CA ASP A 40 1.92 -16.83 1.13
C ASP A 40 2.23 -15.98 -0.10
N TYR A 41 1.20 -15.57 -0.84
CA TYR A 41 1.33 -14.67 -1.97
C TYR A 41 1.92 -13.31 -1.56
N ALA A 42 1.41 -12.71 -0.48
CA ALA A 42 1.92 -11.43 0.01
C ALA A 42 3.40 -11.51 0.42
N VAL A 43 3.79 -12.59 1.12
CA VAL A 43 5.19 -12.82 1.50
C VAL A 43 6.08 -13.03 0.26
N GLN A 44 5.62 -13.81 -0.72
CA GLN A 44 6.37 -14.08 -1.95
C GLN A 44 6.55 -12.80 -2.80
N THR A 45 5.56 -11.91 -2.80
CA THR A 45 5.54 -10.70 -3.64
C THR A 45 5.98 -9.43 -2.93
N ARG A 46 6.35 -9.49 -1.64
CA ARG A 46 6.72 -8.33 -0.81
C ARG A 46 7.74 -7.40 -1.46
N THR A 47 8.77 -7.96 -2.10
CA THR A 47 9.83 -7.17 -2.74
C THR A 47 9.28 -6.35 -3.90
N SER A 48 8.37 -6.92 -4.68
CA SER A 48 7.70 -6.22 -5.78
C SER A 48 6.80 -5.11 -5.26
N MET A 49 6.11 -5.33 -4.14
CA MET A 49 5.31 -4.27 -3.50
C MET A 49 6.16 -3.11 -2.99
N HIS A 50 7.29 -3.39 -2.33
CA HIS A 50 8.24 -2.35 -1.92
C HIS A 50 8.79 -1.57 -3.12
N ALA A 51 9.11 -2.25 -4.21
CA ALA A 51 9.56 -1.60 -5.45
C ALA A 51 8.47 -0.70 -6.05
N LEU A 52 7.21 -1.11 -6.00
CA LEU A 52 6.07 -0.30 -6.46
C LEU A 52 5.92 0.98 -5.62
N VAL A 53 5.93 0.86 -4.29
CA VAL A 53 5.87 2.02 -3.38
C VAL A 53 7.03 2.96 -3.64
N THR A 54 8.25 2.42 -3.74
CA THR A 54 9.46 3.21 -4.00
C THR A 54 9.35 3.96 -5.32
N GLY A 55 8.93 3.30 -6.40
CA GLY A 55 8.76 3.94 -7.70
C GLY A 55 7.71 5.07 -7.68
N TYR A 56 6.60 4.89 -6.94
CA TYR A 56 5.63 5.97 -6.76
C TYR A 56 6.18 7.14 -5.94
N CYS A 57 6.99 6.87 -4.91
CA CYS A 57 7.66 7.92 -4.15
C CYS A 57 8.66 8.70 -5.01
N GLU A 58 9.47 8.02 -5.81
CA GLU A 58 10.43 8.64 -6.72
C GLU A 58 9.74 9.51 -7.78
N MET A 59 8.59 9.06 -8.28
CA MET A 59 7.82 9.79 -9.31
C MET A 59 6.80 10.79 -8.73
N ALA A 60 6.73 10.94 -7.40
CA ALA A 60 5.65 11.67 -6.75
C ALA A 60 5.51 13.12 -7.25
N ASP A 61 6.63 13.83 -7.42
CA ASP A 61 6.60 15.23 -7.83
C ASP A 61 6.25 15.39 -9.32
N LEU A 62 6.82 14.55 -10.18
CA LEU A 62 6.45 14.51 -11.60
C LEU A 62 4.96 14.19 -11.78
N ASN A 63 4.44 13.21 -11.05
CA ASN A 63 3.03 12.84 -11.10
C ASN A 63 2.13 13.99 -10.65
N LYS A 64 2.54 14.78 -9.64
CA LYS A 64 1.79 15.98 -9.22
C LYS A 64 1.79 17.06 -10.29
N GLU A 65 2.92 17.32 -10.93
CA GLU A 65 3.03 18.32 -11.99
C GLU A 65 2.12 17.99 -13.18
N ILE A 66 2.15 16.73 -13.63
CA ILE A 66 1.27 16.23 -14.69
C ILE A 66 -0.19 16.41 -14.27
N CYS A 67 -0.59 15.93 -13.09
CA CYS A 67 -1.96 16.10 -12.62
C CYS A 67 -2.37 17.58 -12.62
N HIS A 68 -1.52 18.47 -12.10
CA HIS A 68 -1.81 19.90 -12.04
C HIS A 68 -2.01 20.53 -13.43
N GLU A 69 -1.21 20.16 -14.43
CA GLU A 69 -1.34 20.64 -15.81
C GLU A 69 -2.70 20.26 -16.42
N PHE A 70 -3.21 19.07 -16.12
CA PHE A 70 -4.46 18.57 -16.71
C PHE A 70 -5.72 18.85 -15.87
N LEU A 71 -5.60 19.44 -14.68
CA LEU A 71 -6.76 19.80 -13.82
C LEU A 71 -7.77 20.74 -14.50
N SER A 72 -7.31 21.63 -15.39
CA SER A 72 -8.21 22.51 -16.14
C SER A 72 -9.06 21.74 -17.16
N CYS A 73 -8.47 20.72 -17.81
CA CYS A 73 -9.14 19.91 -18.81
C CYS A 73 -10.24 19.03 -18.21
N GLU A 74 -10.02 18.49 -17.00
CA GLU A 74 -11.02 17.69 -16.29
C GLU A 74 -12.21 18.55 -15.79
N ARG A 75 -11.97 19.83 -15.47
CA ARG A 75 -13.02 20.77 -15.07
C ARG A 75 -13.97 21.09 -16.22
N ASP A 76 -13.44 21.28 -17.43
CA ASP A 76 -14.25 21.63 -18.60
C ASP A 76 -15.18 20.48 -19.02
N LEU A 77 -14.79 19.22 -18.77
CA LEU A 77 -15.60 18.02 -19.06
C LEU A 77 -16.70 17.76 -18.01
N SER A 78 -16.55 18.27 -16.79
CA SER A 78 -17.51 18.09 -15.69
C SER A 78 -18.55 19.21 -15.59
N SER A 79 -18.45 20.24 -16.44
CA SER A 79 -19.39 21.36 -16.52
C SER A 79 -20.55 21.20 -17.52
N PHE A 80 -20.82 19.97 -17.99
CA PHE A 80 -21.94 19.64 -18.89
C PHE A 80 -23.04 18.84 -18.19
#